data_AF-A0AAV0VJ23-F1
#
_entry.id   AF-A0AAV0VJ23-F1
#
_cell.length_a   1.000
_cell.length_b   1.000
_cell.length_c   1.000
_cell.angle_alpha   90.00
_cell.angle_beta   90.00
_cell.angle_gamma   90.00
#
_symmetry.space_group_name_H-M   'P 1'
#
loop_
_entity.id
_entity.type
_entity.pdbx_description
1 polymer ?
#
loop_
_entity_poly.entity_id
_entity_poly.type
_entity_poly.pdbx_seq_one_letter_code
_entity_poly.pdbx_strand_id
1 'polypeptide(L)'
;MSAVVGQPLVSEFQEGTLMDFYVRFGHLSFDTIKRITREPESGIELTDLRRVNCQICAKGKATKSRQPLRDSGKNSPIDRVGGVICSDLKGPITPLDRHGNRYLVNFVDHKTNYVRVRGKRKIKLRKSLITFSYFLRSASTVACMSSALMAEVNMLT
;
A
#
# COMPACT_ATOMS: atom_id res chain seq x y z
N MET A 1 19.71 -27.40 68.10
CA MET A 1 19.02 -27.24 66.80
C MET A 1 18.60 -25.78 66.70
N SER A 2 19.43 -24.93 66.10
CA SER A 2 19.15 -23.51 65.99
C SER A 2 18.32 -23.26 64.74
N ALA A 3 17.11 -22.73 64.92
CA ALA A 3 16.26 -22.28 63.83
C ALA A 3 16.93 -21.09 63.15
N VAL A 4 17.29 -21.25 61.88
CA VAL A 4 17.70 -20.15 61.02
C VAL A 4 16.43 -19.38 60.70
N VAL A 5 16.28 -18.21 61.31
CA VAL A 5 15.23 -17.24 60.96
C VAL A 5 15.47 -16.84 59.51
N GLY A 6 14.61 -17.29 58.60
CA GLY A 6 14.63 -16.89 57.21
C GLY A 6 14.46 -15.37 57.12
N GLN A 7 15.44 -14.70 56.51
CA GLN A 7 15.34 -13.28 56.18
C GLN A 7 14.11 -13.05 55.28
N PRO A 8 13.40 -11.92 55.44
CA PRO A 8 12.30 -11.61 54.54
C PRO A 8 12.85 -11.45 53.13
N LEU A 9 12.25 -12.15 52.17
CA LEU A 9 12.47 -11.91 50.75
C LEU A 9 12.05 -10.47 50.49
N VAL A 10 13.01 -9.55 50.51
CA VAL A 10 12.83 -8.20 50.00
C VAL A 10 12.52 -8.39 48.53
N SER A 11 11.24 -8.33 48.16
CA SER A 11 10.86 -8.25 46.76
C SER A 11 11.42 -6.93 46.25
N GLU A 12 12.58 -6.97 45.62
CA GLU A 12 13.22 -5.80 45.02
C GLU A 12 12.33 -5.33 43.87
N PHE A 13 11.38 -4.45 44.19
CA PHE A 13 10.57 -3.80 43.19
C PHE A 13 11.48 -2.96 42.32
N GLN A 14 11.42 -3.19 41.01
CA GLN A 14 12.17 -2.39 40.07
C GLN A 14 11.35 -1.14 39.75
N GLU A 15 11.80 -0.02 40.31
CA GLU A 15 11.23 1.30 40.04
C GLU A 15 11.82 1.90 38.76
N GLY A 16 10.99 2.61 38.00
CA GLY A 16 11.43 3.35 36.82
C GLY A 16 10.30 4.08 36.12
N THR A 17 10.65 4.95 35.17
CA THR A 17 9.62 5.66 34.39
C THR A 17 9.02 4.74 33.33
N LEU A 18 7.81 5.08 32.86
CA LEU A 18 7.20 4.39 31.72
C LEU A 18 8.11 4.37 30.49
N MET A 19 8.91 5.41 30.27
CA MET A 19 9.85 5.48 29.15
C MET A 19 11.06 4.54 29.33
N ASP A 20 11.53 4.35 30.56
CA ASP A 20 12.65 3.43 30.85
C ASP A 20 12.25 1.99 30.54
N PHE A 21 11.09 1.56 31.05
CA PHE A 21 10.54 0.24 30.73
C PHE A 21 10.17 0.10 29.26
N TYR A 22 9.67 1.17 28.64
CA TYR A 22 9.41 1.20 27.20
C TYR A 22 10.65 0.88 26.37
N VAL A 23 11.80 1.47 26.69
CA VAL A 23 13.07 1.17 26.01
C VAL A 23 13.59 -0.22 26.37
N ARG A 24 13.58 -0.59 27.66
CA ARG A 24 14.07 -1.90 28.14
C ARG A 24 13.29 -3.08 27.54
N PHE A 25 11.97 -2.94 27.39
CA PHE A 25 11.12 -3.97 26.76
C PHE A 25 11.11 -3.90 25.23
N GLY A 26 12.09 -3.24 24.60
CA GLY A 26 12.21 -3.22 23.15
C GLY A 26 11.09 -2.43 22.46
N HIS A 27 10.73 -1.28 23.02
CA HIS A 27 9.66 -0.41 22.56
C HIS A 27 8.28 -1.07 22.56
N LEU A 28 7.99 -1.86 23.58
CA LEU A 28 6.68 -2.48 23.81
C LEU A 28 5.56 -1.42 23.89
N SER A 29 4.32 -1.79 23.60
CA SER A 29 3.22 -0.81 23.67
C SER A 29 3.08 -0.24 25.09
N PHE A 30 2.84 1.07 25.21
CA PHE A 30 2.65 1.72 26.50
C PHE A 30 1.48 1.12 27.30
N ASP A 31 0.43 0.67 26.62
CA ASP A 31 -0.73 0.06 27.27
C ASP A 31 -0.41 -1.34 27.79
N THR A 32 0.47 -2.09 27.12
CA THR A 32 0.95 -3.39 27.62
C THR A 32 1.81 -3.20 28.86
N ILE A 33 2.73 -2.23 28.86
CA ILE A 33 3.57 -1.94 30.03
C ILE A 33 2.68 -1.56 31.22
N LYS A 34 1.70 -0.66 31.01
CA LYS A 34 0.72 -0.29 32.05
C LYS A 34 -0.13 -1.46 32.56
N ARG A 35 -0.31 -2.53 31.77
CA ARG A 35 -1.03 -3.73 32.22
C ARG A 35 -0.14 -4.60 33.09
N ILE A 36 1.10 -4.83 32.67
CA ILE A 36 2.09 -5.61 33.44
C ILE A 36 2.27 -4.99 34.82
N THR A 37 2.45 -3.67 34.89
CA THR A 37 2.70 -2.96 36.17
C THR A 37 1.47 -2.83 37.07
N ARG A 38 0.28 -3.31 36.64
CA ARG A 38 -0.89 -3.41 37.52
C ARG A 38 -0.92 -4.72 38.28
N GLU A 39 -0.19 -5.73 37.82
CA GLU A 39 -0.09 -7.02 38.49
C GLU A 39 1.01 -6.92 39.55
N PRO A 40 0.69 -7.08 40.85
CA PRO A 40 1.67 -6.94 41.94
C PRO A 40 2.79 -7.99 41.86
N GLU A 41 2.52 -9.13 41.21
CA GLU A 41 3.50 -10.19 40.94
C GLU A 41 4.57 -9.80 39.92
N SER A 42 4.34 -8.74 39.13
CA SER A 42 5.29 -8.29 38.11
C SER A 42 6.57 -7.69 38.70
N GLY A 43 6.55 -7.27 39.97
CA GLY A 43 7.70 -6.67 40.64
C GLY A 43 8.16 -5.33 40.04
N ILE A 44 7.30 -4.65 39.25
CA ILE A 44 7.64 -3.40 38.57
C ILE A 44 6.74 -2.28 39.06
N GLU A 45 7.34 -1.17 39.48
CA GLU A 45 6.63 0.04 39.92
C GLU A 45 6.96 1.23 39.01
N LEU A 46 5.93 1.93 38.54
CA LEU A 46 6.08 3.08 37.65
C LEU A 46 6.11 4.39 38.44
N THR A 47 7.21 5.13 38.36
CA THR A 47 7.36 6.44 39.00
C THR A 47 6.77 7.58 38.17
N ASP A 48 6.71 7.43 36.84
CA ASP A 48 6.10 8.37 35.91
C ASP A 48 5.37 7.63 34.77
N LEU A 49 4.23 8.18 34.35
CA LEU A 49 3.36 7.65 33.28
C LEU A 49 3.39 8.49 31.99
N ARG A 50 4.27 9.50 31.91
CA ARG A 50 4.41 10.36 30.73
C ARG A 50 4.75 9.55 29.48
N ARG A 51 4.02 9.84 28.40
CA ARG A 51 4.26 9.28 27.07
C ARG A 51 5.05 10.26 26.23
N VAL A 52 6.21 9.83 25.75
CA VAL A 52 7.02 10.59 24.81
C VAL A 52 6.95 9.94 23.44
N ASN A 53 6.85 10.76 22.38
CA ASN A 53 6.84 10.26 21.01
C ASN A 53 8.21 9.66 20.67
N CYS A 54 8.23 8.34 20.47
CA CYS A 54 9.43 7.64 20.06
C CYS A 54 9.56 7.63 18.52
N GLN A 55 10.61 8.29 18.02
CA GLN A 55 10.88 8.38 16.57
C GLN A 55 11.20 7.02 15.94
N ILE A 56 11.83 6.11 16.70
CA ILE A 56 12.15 4.75 16.25
C ILE A 56 10.86 3.97 16.00
N CYS A 57 9.91 4.02 16.94
CA CYS A 57 8.60 3.39 16.73
C CYS A 57 7.76 4.07 15.66
N ALA A 58 7.80 5.40 15.55
CA ALA A 58 7.08 6.10 14.48
C ALA A 58 7.54 5.63 13.10
N LYS A 59 8.83 5.37 12.91
CA LYS A 59 9.39 4.84 11.66
C LYS A 59 9.18 3.34 11.50
N GLY A 60 9.40 2.55 12.55
CA GLY A 60 9.39 1.08 12.50
C GLY A 60 8.01 0.44 12.65
N LYS A 61 7.05 1.13 13.29
CA LYS A 61 5.69 0.66 13.55
C LYS A 61 4.64 1.57 12.89
N ALA A 62 5.02 2.26 11.81
CA ALA A 62 4.08 3.06 11.05
C ALA A 62 2.92 2.18 10.57
N THR A 63 1.70 2.50 11.00
CA THR A 63 0.49 1.84 10.51
C THR A 63 -0.01 2.58 9.28
N LYS A 64 -0.52 1.84 8.30
CA LYS A 64 -1.19 2.46 7.16
C LYS A 64 -2.45 3.17 7.68
N SER A 65 -2.52 4.49 7.51
CA SER A 65 -3.77 5.21 7.76
C SER A 65 -4.88 4.64 6.88
N ARG A 66 -6.12 4.65 7.39
CA ARG A 66 -7.27 4.25 6.57
C ARG A 66 -7.27 5.11 5.31
N GLN A 67 -7.15 4.47 4.16
CA GLN A 67 -7.31 5.16 2.89
C GLN A 67 -8.75 5.69 2.84
N PRO A 68 -8.96 6.94 2.40
CA PRO A 68 -10.32 7.45 2.26
C PRO A 68 -11.08 6.56 1.26
N LEU A 69 -12.24 6.05 1.66
CA LEU A 69 -13.10 5.26 0.76
C LEU A 69 -13.79 6.15 -0.29
N ARG A 70 -13.82 7.46 -0.07
CA ARG A 70 -14.43 8.42 -0.99
C ARG A 70 -13.46 8.70 -2.12
N ASP A 71 -13.63 7.99 -3.23
CA ASP A 71 -13.18 8.53 -4.50
C ASP A 71 -13.99 9.80 -4.77
N SER A 72 -13.31 10.93 -4.91
CA SER A 72 -13.99 12.18 -5.20
C SER A 72 -14.59 12.17 -6.60
N GLY A 73 -14.11 11.32 -7.53
CA GLY A 73 -14.63 11.15 -8.90
C GLY A 73 -14.63 12.39 -9.79
N LYS A 74 -14.47 13.60 -9.22
CA LYS A 74 -14.58 14.91 -9.87
C LYS A 74 -13.59 15.09 -11.01
N ASN A 75 -12.39 14.52 -10.88
CA ASN A 75 -11.31 14.67 -11.84
C ASN A 75 -11.24 13.54 -12.86
N SER A 76 -11.98 12.45 -12.66
CA SER A 76 -11.95 11.24 -13.49
C SER A 76 -13.34 10.61 -13.55
N PRO A 77 -14.32 11.23 -14.22
CA PRO A 77 -15.65 10.67 -14.33
C PRO A 77 -15.63 9.34 -15.11
N ILE A 78 -16.02 8.27 -14.43
CA ILE A 78 -16.07 6.88 -14.94
C ILE A 78 -17.41 6.54 -15.60
N ASP A 79 -18.25 7.54 -15.84
CA ASP A 79 -19.62 7.38 -16.35
C ASP A 79 -19.68 7.13 -17.87
N ARG A 80 -18.67 7.55 -18.61
CA ARG A 80 -18.53 7.39 -20.07
C ARG A 80 -17.53 6.29 -20.46
N VAL A 81 -17.87 5.52 -21.49
CA VAL A 81 -16.98 4.51 -22.09
C VAL A 81 -15.75 5.18 -22.68
N GLY A 82 -14.55 4.67 -22.35
CA GLY A 82 -13.28 5.26 -22.75
C GLY A 82 -12.93 6.55 -22.00
N GLY A 83 -13.74 6.95 -21.01
CA GLY A 83 -13.51 8.16 -20.21
C GLY A 83 -12.29 8.06 -19.30
N VAL A 84 -12.16 6.93 -18.63
CA VAL A 84 -11.02 6.59 -17.77
C VAL A 84 -10.53 5.21 -18.16
N ILE A 85 -9.33 5.17 -18.74
CA ILE A 85 -8.65 3.92 -19.11
C ILE A 85 -7.40 3.80 -18.26
N CYS A 86 -7.34 2.75 -17.46
CA CYS A 86 -6.15 2.40 -16.70
C CYS A 86 -5.27 1.46 -17.53
N SER A 87 -3.99 1.78 -17.63
CA SER A 87 -3.01 0.92 -18.27
C SER A 87 -1.86 0.62 -17.33
N ASP A 88 -1.49 -0.63 -17.26
CA ASP A 88 -0.36 -1.14 -16.48
C ASP A 88 0.54 -1.99 -17.37
N LEU A 89 1.83 -1.99 -17.03
CA LEU A 89 2.88 -2.71 -17.71
C LEU A 89 3.44 -3.78 -16.77
N LYS A 90 3.13 -5.04 -17.07
CA LYS A 90 3.71 -6.18 -16.36
C LYS A 90 4.96 -6.68 -17.07
N GLY A 91 6.11 -6.68 -16.39
CA GLY A 91 7.32 -7.37 -16.85
C GLY A 91 8.60 -6.84 -16.21
N PRO A 92 9.78 -7.41 -16.56
CA PRO A 92 9.99 -8.46 -17.57
C PRO A 92 9.55 -9.85 -17.08
N ILE A 93 8.89 -10.60 -17.96
CA ILE A 93 8.45 -11.98 -17.73
C ILE A 93 9.49 -12.94 -18.35
N THR A 94 9.84 -13.95 -17.57
CA THR A 94 10.69 -15.09 -17.96
C THR A 94 9.90 -16.38 -17.67
N PRO A 95 9.85 -17.37 -18.58
CA PRO A 95 10.51 -17.43 -19.89
C PRO A 95 9.91 -16.48 -20.93
N LEU A 96 10.56 -16.39 -22.10
CA LEU A 96 10.02 -15.66 -23.26
C LEU A 96 8.68 -16.27 -23.70
N ASP A 97 7.76 -15.44 -24.15
CA ASP A 97 6.61 -15.98 -24.89
C ASP A 97 7.05 -16.54 -26.26
N ARG A 98 6.16 -17.28 -26.93
CA ARG A 98 6.41 -17.85 -28.26
C ARG A 98 6.78 -16.83 -29.35
N HIS A 99 6.50 -15.54 -29.13
CA HIS A 99 6.78 -14.44 -30.05
C HIS A 99 7.95 -13.55 -29.58
N GLY A 100 8.69 -13.98 -28.55
CA GLY A 100 9.82 -13.27 -27.96
C GLY A 100 9.44 -12.02 -27.15
N ASN A 101 8.17 -11.82 -26.80
CA ASN A 101 7.73 -10.76 -25.90
C ASN A 101 8.13 -11.07 -24.45
N ARG A 102 8.36 -10.01 -23.68
CA ARG A 102 8.74 -10.08 -22.26
C ARG A 102 7.85 -9.24 -21.37
N TYR A 103 6.89 -8.53 -21.93
CA TYR A 103 6.07 -7.60 -21.21
C TYR A 103 4.63 -7.71 -21.68
N LEU A 104 3.70 -7.50 -20.77
CA LEU A 104 2.27 -7.42 -21.05
C LEU A 104 1.81 -6.02 -20.72
N VAL A 105 1.09 -5.39 -21.65
CA VAL A 105 0.37 -4.14 -21.40
C VAL A 105 -1.09 -4.47 -21.30
N ASN A 106 -1.73 -4.12 -20.19
CA ASN A 106 -3.18 -4.15 -20.07
C ASN A 106 -3.78 -2.75 -20.30
N PHE A 107 -5.00 -2.71 -20.81
CA PHE A 107 -5.83 -1.53 -20.88
C PHE A 107 -7.19 -1.92 -20.33
N VAL A 108 -7.65 -1.22 -19.30
CA VAL A 108 -8.91 -1.47 -18.59
C VAL A 108 -9.76 -0.22 -18.69
N ASP A 109 -10.92 -0.33 -19.33
CA ASP A 109 -11.92 0.73 -19.30
C ASP A 109 -12.75 0.62 -18.02
N HIS A 110 -12.80 1.69 -17.22
CA HIS A 110 -13.48 1.65 -15.92
C HIS A 110 -15.00 1.59 -16.01
N LYS A 111 -15.61 2.10 -17.09
CA LYS A 111 -17.07 2.09 -17.24
C LYS A 111 -17.59 0.69 -17.57
N THR A 112 -16.95 0.02 -18.52
CA THR A 112 -17.41 -1.27 -19.04
C THR A 112 -16.69 -2.46 -18.41
N ASN A 113 -15.61 -2.22 -17.66
CA ASN A 113 -14.65 -3.24 -17.24
C ASN A 113 -14.06 -4.03 -18.43
N TYR A 114 -14.07 -3.45 -19.64
CA TYR A 114 -13.45 -4.08 -20.80
C TYR A 114 -11.93 -4.09 -20.64
N VAL A 115 -11.33 -5.27 -20.74
CA VAL A 115 -9.89 -5.48 -20.60
C VAL A 115 -9.29 -5.94 -21.92
N ARG A 116 -8.21 -5.29 -22.33
CA ARG A 116 -7.40 -5.74 -23.47
C ARG A 116 -5.94 -5.85 -23.08
N VAL A 117 -5.38 -7.05 -23.26
CA VAL A 117 -3.96 -7.34 -22.95
C VAL A 117 -3.20 -7.61 -24.24
N ARG A 118 -1.96 -7.09 -24.34
CA ARG A 118 -1.05 -7.39 -25.46
C ARG A 118 0.38 -7.63 -25.00
N GLY A 119 1.02 -8.64 -25.61
CA GLY A 119 2.45 -8.90 -25.48
C GLY A 119 3.30 -7.87 -26.23
N LYS A 120 4.41 -7.43 -25.60
CA LYS A 120 5.37 -6.49 -26.17
C LYS A 120 6.82 -6.93 -25.92
N ARG A 121 7.67 -6.62 -26.90
CA ARG A 121 9.14 -6.67 -26.80
C ARG A 121 9.68 -5.38 -26.19
N LYS A 122 10.85 -5.47 -25.52
CA LYS A 122 11.54 -4.33 -24.88
C LYS A 122 11.68 -3.10 -25.80
N ILE A 123 12.06 -3.32 -27.06
CA ILE A 123 12.28 -2.27 -28.07
C ILE A 123 10.96 -1.56 -28.46
N LYS A 124 9.83 -2.29 -28.44
CA LYS A 124 8.51 -1.78 -28.87
C LYS A 124 7.72 -1.11 -27.74
N LEU A 125 8.18 -1.22 -26.49
CA LEU A 125 7.54 -0.55 -25.33
C LEU A 125 7.73 0.96 -25.35
N ARG A 126 8.85 1.46 -25.87
CA ARG A 126 9.11 2.90 -26.00
C ARG A 126 8.13 3.62 -26.95
N LYS A 127 7.42 2.86 -27.81
CA LYS A 127 6.37 3.37 -28.72
C LYS A 127 4.93 3.07 -28.21
N SER A 128 4.77 2.70 -26.94
CA SER A 128 3.48 2.22 -26.37
C SER A 128 2.38 3.27 -26.38
N LEU A 129 2.70 4.57 -26.30
CA LEU A 129 1.73 5.67 -26.39
C LEU A 129 0.92 5.62 -27.70
N ILE A 130 1.54 5.21 -28.81
CA ILE A 130 0.87 5.04 -30.10
C ILE A 130 -0.11 3.85 -30.07
N THR A 131 0.08 2.87 -29.17
CA THR A 131 -0.85 1.72 -29.06
C THR A 131 -2.19 2.11 -28.43
N PHE A 132 -2.24 3.20 -27.65
CA PHE A 132 -3.46 3.71 -27.04
C PHE A 132 -4.47 4.23 -28.08
N SER A 133 -4.01 4.92 -29.14
CA SER A 133 -4.90 5.39 -30.21
C SER A 133 -5.58 4.25 -30.96
N TYR A 134 -4.90 3.12 -31.16
CA TYR A 134 -5.51 1.90 -31.72
C TYR A 134 -6.49 1.20 -30.77
N PHE A 135 -6.30 1.32 -29.45
CA PHE A 135 -7.26 0.82 -28.47
C PHE A 135 -8.58 1.58 -28.57
N LEU A 136 -8.53 2.91 -28.59
CA LEU A 136 -9.71 3.75 -28.79
C LEU A 136 -10.42 3.43 -30.11
N ARG A 137 -9.69 3.33 -31.23
CA ARG A 137 -10.27 2.96 -32.54
C ARG A 137 -11.00 1.60 -32.52
N SER A 138 -10.53 0.64 -31.73
CA SER A 138 -11.17 -0.67 -31.61
C SER A 138 -12.34 -0.73 -30.64
N ALA A 139 -12.35 0.14 -29.63
CA ALA A 139 -13.50 0.28 -28.72
C ALA A 139 -14.66 0.98 -29.43
N SER A 140 -14.37 1.97 -30.28
CA SER A 140 -15.37 2.63 -31.14
C SER A 140 -16.02 1.68 -32.16
N THR A 141 -15.32 0.64 -32.63
CA THR A 141 -15.92 -0.34 -33.55
C THR A 141 -16.95 -1.27 -32.91
N VAL A 142 -16.99 -1.38 -31.57
CA VAL A 142 -18.03 -2.16 -30.88
C VAL A 142 -19.21 -1.26 -30.46
N ALA A 143 -19.03 0.05 -30.46
CA ALA A 143 -20.07 1.04 -30.22
C ALA A 143 -20.34 1.85 -31.50
N CYS A 144 -21.10 1.24 -32.41
CA CYS A 144 -21.83 1.90 -33.49
C CYS A 144 -20.98 2.55 -34.59
N MET A 145 -21.24 2.13 -35.83
CA MET A 145 -20.98 2.97 -36.99
C MET A 145 -21.69 4.32 -36.81
N SER A 146 -20.94 5.40 -36.59
CA SER A 146 -21.45 6.76 -36.78
C SER A 146 -20.36 7.65 -37.38
N SER A 147 -20.69 8.18 -38.54
CA SER A 147 -19.90 8.85 -39.56
C SER A 147 -19.50 10.29 -39.22
N ALA A 148 -18.54 10.52 -38.32
CA ALA A 148 -18.19 11.91 -37.97
C ALA A 148 -16.72 12.25 -37.70
N LEU A 149 -15.77 11.32 -37.79
CA LEU A 149 -14.37 11.61 -37.40
C LEU A 149 -13.34 11.32 -38.51
N MET A 150 -13.67 11.71 -39.74
CA MET A 150 -12.73 11.73 -40.87
C MET A 150 -12.35 13.15 -41.33
N ALA A 151 -12.86 14.20 -40.67
CA ALA A 151 -12.72 15.57 -41.19
C ALA A 151 -11.49 16.35 -40.71
N GLU A 152 -10.82 16.00 -39.60
CA GLU A 152 -9.77 16.87 -39.01
C GLU A 152 -8.33 16.33 -39.11
N VAL A 153 -8.09 15.20 -39.79
CA VAL A 153 -6.71 14.68 -39.99
C VAL A 153 -6.10 15.11 -41.33
N ASN A 154 -6.88 15.73 -42.23
CA ASN A 154 -6.40 16.17 -43.55
C ASN A 154 -5.90 17.64 -43.61
N MET A 155 -5.53 18.25 -42.48
CA MET A 155 -4.91 19.59 -42.47
C MET A 155 -3.43 19.61 -42.04
N LEU A 156 -2.78 18.45 -41.96
CA LEU A 156 -1.32 18.35 -41.75
C LEU A 156 -0.68 17.31 -42.67
N THR A 157 -0.93 17.47 -43.97
CA THR A 157 -0.08 16.95 -45.05
C THR A 157 -0.01 17.97 -46.15
#